data_AF-A0A0C9QYE6-F1
#
_entry.id   AF-A0A0C9QYE6-F1
#
_cell.length_a   1.000
_cell.length_b   1.000
_cell.length_c   1.000
_cell.angle_alpha   90.00
_cell.angle_beta   90.00
_cell.angle_gamma   90.00
#
_symmetry.space_group_name_H-M   'P 1'
#
loop_
_entity.id
_entity.type
_entity.pdbx_description
1 polymer ?
#
loop_
_entity_poly.entity_id
_entity_poly.type
_entity_poly.pdbx_seq_one_letter_code
_entity_poly.pdbx_strand_id
1 'polypeptide(L)'
;IDPDIFSKLEELEREEGIREEGGVYALPDMTMDETLKEIREMAKQIRGKRFELRDDRRLASKKNKPAIPRHKQPKVRDRSVAKLRETMQNLGVDMSGTENANFTKSVVDLRRGVVAVGTKELKKPLLDKESSAIVKRTGQPLKRAPARDTMGVKNVAMKKKAQLMAKRDIAKKVTRLGLKGEADRFIGTKMPKHLYSGKRGTGKTDRR
;
A
#
# COMPACT_ATOMS: atom_id res chain seq x y z
N ILE A 1 -4.85 64.70 30.57
CA ILE A 1 -5.26 64.94 29.16
C ILE A 1 -4.39 66.08 28.69
N ASP A 2 -3.65 65.90 27.59
CA ASP A 2 -2.68 66.89 27.09
C ASP A 2 -3.44 68.11 26.53
N PRO A 3 -3.20 69.35 27.01
CA PRO A 3 -3.93 70.52 26.53
C PRO A 3 -3.67 70.84 25.04
N ASP A 4 -2.52 70.43 24.50
CA ASP A 4 -2.10 70.77 23.13
C ASP A 4 -2.53 69.73 22.07
N ILE A 5 -3.32 68.73 22.45
CA ILE A 5 -3.61 67.57 21.60
C ILE A 5 -4.33 67.93 20.30
N PHE A 6 -5.17 68.98 20.33
CA PHE A 6 -5.91 69.44 19.16
C PHE A 6 -5.01 70.14 18.13
N SER A 7 -3.98 70.87 18.57
CA SER A 7 -3.01 71.51 17.66
C SER A 7 -2.14 70.48 16.93
N LYS A 8 -1.67 69.45 17.65
CA LYS A 8 -0.91 68.33 17.08
C LYS A 8 -1.76 67.51 16.11
N LEU A 9 -3.06 67.35 16.38
CA LEU A 9 -3.98 66.65 15.48
C LEU A 9 -4.15 67.41 14.16
N GLU A 10 -4.32 68.73 14.22
CA GLU A 10 -4.49 69.56 13.01
C GLU A 10 -3.23 69.58 12.13
N GLU A 11 -2.04 69.58 12.72
CA GLU A 11 -0.78 69.40 11.99
C GLU A 11 -0.70 68.03 11.33
N LEU A 12 -1.12 66.97 12.03
CA LEU A 12 -1.17 65.61 11.51
C LEU A 12 -2.16 65.47 10.35
N GLU A 13 -3.34 66.11 10.45
CA GLU A 13 -4.35 66.11 9.39
C GLU A 13 -3.87 66.85 8.13
N ARG A 14 -3.14 67.97 8.28
CA ARG A 14 -2.51 68.64 7.13
C ARG A 14 -1.41 67.79 6.50
N GLU A 15 -0.59 67.12 7.31
CA GLU A 15 0.45 66.21 6.80
C GLU A 15 -0.14 65.00 6.08
N GLU A 16 -1.19 64.38 6.63
CA GLU A 16 -1.89 63.27 5.98
C GLU A 16 -2.59 63.71 4.69
N GLY A 17 -3.19 64.92 4.66
CA GLY A 17 -3.74 65.49 3.43
C GLY A 17 -2.70 65.61 2.32
N ILE A 18 -1.48 66.07 2.63
CA ILE A 18 -0.37 66.14 1.66
C ILE A 18 0.08 64.73 1.21
N ARG A 19 0.05 63.73 2.11
CA ARG A 19 0.41 62.34 1.77
C ARG A 19 -0.66 61.68 0.90
N GLU A 20 -1.94 61.94 1.15
CA GLU A 20 -3.05 61.50 0.33
C GLU A 20 -3.02 62.13 -1.06
N GLU A 21 -2.85 63.47 -1.15
CA GLU A 21 -2.71 64.19 -2.42
C GLU A 21 -1.46 63.77 -3.19
N GLY A 22 -0.36 63.48 -2.48
CA GLY A 22 0.86 62.93 -3.05
C GLY A 22 0.72 61.48 -3.55
N GLY A 23 -0.44 60.85 -3.37
CA GLY A 23 -0.72 59.50 -3.84
C GLY A 23 0.04 58.41 -3.10
N VAL A 24 0.54 58.68 -1.88
CA VAL A 24 1.29 57.71 -1.05
C VAL A 24 0.46 56.45 -0.78
N TYR A 25 -0.86 56.61 -0.66
CA TYR A 25 -1.81 55.52 -0.43
C TYR A 25 -2.52 55.06 -1.70
N ALA A 26 -2.17 55.59 -2.88
CA ALA A 26 -2.74 55.13 -4.13
C ALA A 26 -2.20 53.73 -4.44
N LEU A 27 -3.09 52.76 -4.55
CA LEU A 27 -2.72 51.42 -4.99
C LEU A 27 -2.22 51.52 -6.44
N PRO A 28 -1.06 50.94 -6.77
CA PRO A 28 -0.60 50.89 -8.15
C PRO A 28 -1.63 50.15 -9.00
N ASP A 29 -1.73 50.52 -10.28
CA ASP A 29 -2.66 49.87 -11.18
C ASP A 29 -2.33 48.37 -11.31
N MET A 30 -3.22 47.53 -10.77
CA MET A 30 -3.11 46.07 -10.74
C MET A 30 -3.85 45.42 -11.91
N THR A 31 -4.31 46.21 -12.89
CA THR A 31 -4.95 45.66 -14.09
C THR A 31 -3.94 44.79 -14.84
N MET A 32 -4.35 43.55 -15.10
CA MET A 32 -3.51 42.58 -15.80
C MET A 32 -4.03 42.41 -17.22
N ASP A 33 -3.14 42.62 -18.18
CA ASP A 33 -3.38 42.34 -19.58
C ASP A 33 -3.85 40.90 -19.79
N GLU A 34 -4.63 40.67 -20.84
CA GLU A 34 -5.16 39.35 -21.20
C GLU A 34 -4.02 38.32 -21.39
N THR A 35 -2.95 38.74 -22.06
CA THR A 35 -1.73 37.93 -22.26
C THR A 35 -1.09 37.51 -20.94
N LEU A 36 -1.06 38.40 -19.95
CA LEU A 36 -0.47 38.13 -18.64
C LEU A 36 -1.34 37.20 -17.79
N LYS A 37 -2.66 37.27 -17.96
CA LYS A 37 -3.61 36.31 -17.37
C LYS A 37 -3.41 34.91 -17.96
N GLU A 38 -3.31 34.80 -19.29
CA GLU A 38 -3.05 33.53 -19.98
C GLU A 38 -1.72 32.90 -19.53
N ILE A 39 -0.64 33.70 -19.47
CA ILE A 39 0.67 33.24 -18.98
C ILE A 39 0.56 32.71 -17.55
N ARG A 40 -0.19 33.39 -16.67
CA ARG A 40 -0.38 32.96 -15.28
C ARG A 40 -1.15 31.65 -15.18
N GLU A 41 -2.21 31.50 -15.96
CA GLU A 41 -3.02 30.29 -16.01
C GLU A 41 -2.21 29.10 -16.55
N MET A 42 -1.50 29.31 -17.65
CA MET A 42 -0.62 28.30 -18.23
C MET A 42 0.49 27.92 -17.25
N ALA A 43 1.12 28.89 -16.57
CA ALA A 43 2.12 28.62 -15.54
C ALA A 43 1.55 27.86 -14.33
N LYS A 44 0.26 28.04 -14.00
CA LYS A 44 -0.43 27.27 -12.95
C LYS A 44 -0.61 25.81 -13.39
N GLN A 45 -1.03 25.59 -14.63
CA GLN A 45 -1.17 24.24 -15.21
C GLN A 45 0.18 23.50 -15.25
N ILE A 46 1.25 24.17 -15.73
CA ILE A 46 2.61 23.59 -15.78
C ILE A 46 3.08 23.21 -14.37
N ARG A 47 2.91 24.10 -13.38
CA ARG A 47 3.30 23.82 -11.99
C ARG A 47 2.52 22.64 -11.42
N GLY A 48 1.19 22.61 -11.62
CA GLY A 48 0.34 21.49 -11.21
C GLY A 48 0.83 20.17 -11.79
N LYS A 49 1.04 20.11 -13.11
CA LYS A 49 1.50 18.90 -13.79
C LYS A 49 2.90 18.46 -13.33
N ARG A 50 3.79 19.43 -13.07
CA ARG A 50 5.13 19.14 -12.55
C ARG A 50 5.09 18.50 -11.16
N PHE A 51 4.16 18.93 -10.29
CA PHE A 51 3.98 18.33 -8.97
C PHE A 51 3.43 16.91 -9.06
N GLU A 52 2.40 16.68 -9.86
CA GLU A 52 1.85 15.34 -10.12
C GLU A 52 2.94 14.36 -10.57
N LEU A 53 3.71 14.73 -11.59
CA LEU A 53 4.79 13.88 -12.13
C LEU A 53 5.88 13.57 -11.09
N ARG A 54 6.20 14.57 -10.24
CA ARG A 54 7.18 14.39 -9.16
C ARG A 54 6.68 13.40 -8.12
N ASP A 55 5.42 13.52 -7.73
CA ASP A 55 4.83 12.69 -6.68
C ASP A 55 4.56 11.26 -7.19
N ASP A 56 4.11 11.10 -8.44
CA ASP A 56 4.02 9.80 -9.13
C ASP A 56 5.38 9.08 -9.15
N ARG A 57 6.47 9.80 -9.46
CA ARG A 57 7.82 9.23 -9.45
C ARG A 57 8.24 8.79 -8.04
N ARG A 58 7.89 9.55 -7.01
CA ARG A 58 8.17 9.19 -5.61
C ARG A 58 7.40 7.95 -5.19
N LEU A 59 6.12 7.86 -5.55
CA LEU A 59 5.27 6.68 -5.29
C LEU A 59 5.73 5.45 -6.07
N ALA A 60 6.20 5.62 -7.30
CA ALA A 60 6.73 4.51 -8.12
C ALA A 60 8.11 4.02 -7.66
N SER A 61 8.87 4.85 -6.95
CA SER A 61 10.20 4.51 -6.46
C SER A 61 10.14 3.41 -5.41
N LYS A 62 10.92 2.35 -5.60
CA LYS A 62 11.03 1.25 -4.62
C LYS A 62 12.33 1.43 -3.84
N LYS A 63 12.22 1.77 -2.55
CA LYS A 63 13.38 1.71 -1.65
C LYS A 63 13.82 0.24 -1.53
N ASN A 64 15.13 0.00 -1.68
CA ASN A 64 15.77 -1.31 -1.49
C ASN A 64 15.35 -2.42 -2.48
N LYS A 65 14.78 -2.08 -3.65
CA LYS A 65 14.48 -3.07 -4.71
C LYS A 65 14.91 -2.55 -6.07
N PRO A 66 15.50 -3.39 -6.94
CA PRO A 66 15.89 -2.98 -8.28
C PRO A 66 14.66 -2.60 -9.13
N ALA A 67 14.86 -1.69 -10.08
CA ALA A 67 13.84 -1.34 -11.06
C ALA A 67 13.58 -2.54 -11.97
N ILE A 68 12.32 -2.97 -12.07
CA ILE A 68 11.95 -4.11 -12.92
C ILE A 68 11.96 -3.64 -14.39
N PRO A 69 12.68 -4.33 -15.29
CA PRO A 69 12.72 -3.96 -16.70
C PRO A 69 11.34 -4.16 -17.35
N ARG A 70 11.00 -3.24 -18.25
CA ARG A 70 9.67 -3.17 -18.89
C ARG A 70 9.30 -4.46 -19.64
N HIS A 71 10.27 -5.18 -20.19
CA HIS A 71 10.03 -6.39 -20.99
C HIS A 71 9.79 -7.67 -20.18
N LYS A 72 10.21 -7.75 -18.90
CA LYS A 72 10.13 -9.01 -18.12
C LYS A 72 8.78 -9.27 -17.49
N GLN A 73 8.08 -8.21 -17.07
CA GLN A 73 6.83 -8.33 -16.32
C GLN A 73 5.79 -7.37 -16.91
N PRO A 74 4.67 -7.87 -17.45
CA PRO A 74 3.60 -6.99 -17.93
C PRO A 74 2.92 -6.33 -16.74
N LYS A 75 2.97 -5.00 -16.67
CA LYS A 75 2.13 -4.24 -15.72
C LYS A 75 0.76 -4.08 -16.38
N VAL A 76 -0.05 -5.13 -16.34
CA VAL A 76 -1.33 -5.21 -17.08
C VAL A 76 -2.25 -4.03 -16.75
N ARG A 77 -2.23 -3.54 -15.50
CA ARG A 77 -3.02 -2.39 -15.07
C ARG A 77 -2.46 -1.03 -15.53
N ASP A 78 -1.14 -0.84 -15.45
CA ASP A 78 -0.52 0.47 -15.75
C ASP A 78 -0.20 0.67 -17.24
N ARG A 79 0.04 -0.43 -17.97
CA ARG A 79 0.46 -0.44 -19.38
C ARG A 79 -0.55 -1.21 -20.23
N SER A 80 -1.83 -0.90 -20.04
CA SER A 80 -2.90 -1.40 -20.89
C SER A 80 -2.91 -0.65 -22.23
N VAL A 81 -3.47 -1.30 -23.25
CA VAL A 81 -3.67 -0.70 -24.58
C VAL A 81 -4.55 0.54 -24.49
N ALA A 82 -5.60 0.49 -23.66
CA ALA A 82 -6.49 1.62 -23.42
C ALA A 82 -5.74 2.84 -22.86
N LYS A 83 -4.89 2.64 -21.84
CA LYS A 83 -4.11 3.72 -21.25
C LYS A 83 -3.07 4.28 -22.22
N LEU A 84 -2.48 3.43 -23.07
CA LEU A 84 -1.60 3.90 -24.14
C LEU A 84 -2.35 4.82 -25.11
N ARG A 85 -3.53 4.42 -25.58
CA ARG A 85 -4.38 5.23 -26.48
C ARG A 85 -4.75 6.57 -25.85
N GLU A 86 -5.23 6.55 -24.61
CA GLU A 86 -5.57 7.76 -23.84
C GLU A 86 -4.37 8.71 -23.72
N THR A 87 -3.20 8.18 -23.34
CA THR A 87 -2.00 9.03 -23.22
C THR A 87 -1.59 9.64 -24.55
N MET A 88 -1.64 8.90 -25.65
CA MET A 88 -1.23 9.41 -26.97
C MET A 88 -2.24 10.43 -27.51
N GLN A 89 -3.54 10.20 -27.30
CA GLN A 89 -4.59 11.17 -27.63
C GLN A 89 -4.45 12.46 -26.83
N ASN A 90 -4.13 12.37 -25.53
CA ASN A 90 -3.86 13.54 -24.69
C ASN A 90 -2.61 14.32 -25.15
N LEU A 91 -1.65 13.65 -25.80
CA LEU A 91 -0.51 14.31 -26.45
C LEU A 91 -0.85 14.88 -27.84
N GLY A 92 -2.06 14.67 -28.36
CA GLY A 92 -2.52 15.17 -29.66
C GLY A 92 -2.32 14.20 -30.82
N VAL A 93 -2.02 12.92 -30.56
CA VAL A 93 -1.88 11.90 -31.60
C VAL A 93 -3.23 11.21 -31.84
N ASP A 94 -3.67 11.15 -33.10
CA ASP A 94 -4.86 10.38 -33.46
C ASP A 94 -4.58 8.87 -33.40
N MET A 95 -5.41 8.16 -32.63
CA MET A 95 -5.31 6.71 -32.38
C MET A 95 -6.52 5.93 -32.92
N SER A 96 -7.42 6.58 -33.67
CA SER A 96 -8.68 6.00 -34.18
C SER A 96 -8.48 4.79 -35.10
N GLY A 97 -7.44 4.78 -35.94
CA GLY A 97 -7.13 3.70 -36.90
C GLY A 97 -6.23 2.57 -36.38
N THR A 98 -6.02 2.46 -35.07
CA THR A 98 -4.95 1.60 -34.51
C THR A 98 -5.37 0.16 -34.21
N GLU A 99 -6.49 -0.33 -34.74
CA GLU A 99 -7.04 -1.66 -34.42
C GLU A 99 -6.09 -2.81 -34.80
N ASN A 100 -5.42 -2.70 -35.95
CA ASN A 100 -4.48 -3.71 -36.47
C ASN A 100 -3.01 -3.49 -36.04
N ALA A 101 -2.76 -2.52 -35.16
CA ALA A 101 -1.41 -2.19 -34.74
C ALA A 101 -0.76 -3.29 -33.89
N ASN A 102 0.58 -3.34 -33.86
CA ASN A 102 1.28 -4.39 -33.12
C ASN A 102 1.02 -4.36 -31.60
N PHE A 103 0.65 -3.21 -31.05
CA PHE A 103 0.37 -3.08 -29.61
C PHE A 103 -1.05 -3.54 -29.21
N THR A 104 -1.99 -3.69 -30.15
CA THR A 104 -3.35 -4.21 -29.89
C THR A 104 -3.40 -5.73 -29.97
N LYS A 105 -2.45 -6.34 -30.68
CA LYS A 105 -2.31 -7.79 -30.77
C LYS A 105 -2.00 -8.36 -29.39
N SER A 106 -2.90 -9.20 -28.87
CA SER A 106 -2.75 -9.92 -27.61
C SER A 106 -1.83 -11.14 -27.71
N VAL A 107 -1.06 -11.26 -28.80
CA VAL A 107 -0.21 -12.42 -29.09
C VAL A 107 1.09 -12.29 -28.29
N VAL A 108 1.14 -13.01 -27.18
CA VAL A 108 2.38 -13.38 -26.52
C VAL A 108 2.88 -14.66 -27.19
N ASP A 109 4.17 -14.69 -27.52
CA ASP A 109 4.87 -15.84 -28.08
C ASP A 109 4.51 -17.14 -27.35
N LEU A 110 3.90 -18.09 -28.08
CA LEU A 110 3.17 -19.26 -27.56
C LEU A 110 4.06 -20.28 -26.82
N ARG A 111 5.38 -20.05 -26.74
CA ARG A 111 6.34 -20.92 -26.04
C ARG A 111 6.27 -20.81 -24.51
N ARG A 112 5.56 -19.82 -23.97
CA ARG A 112 5.22 -19.72 -22.54
C ARG A 112 3.72 -19.52 -22.41
N GLY A 113 3.01 -20.63 -22.15
CA GLY A 113 1.55 -20.69 -22.15
C GLY A 113 0.87 -19.50 -21.47
N VAL A 114 -0.10 -18.91 -22.17
CA VAL A 114 -0.86 -17.74 -21.69
C VAL A 114 -2.33 -18.12 -21.50
N VAL A 115 -2.86 -17.72 -20.36
CA VAL A 115 -4.28 -17.76 -20.02
C VAL A 115 -4.97 -16.56 -20.69
N ALA A 116 -6.06 -16.81 -21.40
CA ALA A 116 -6.88 -15.77 -22.01
C ALA A 116 -7.48 -14.82 -20.96
N VAL A 117 -7.42 -13.51 -21.20
CA VAL A 117 -8.02 -12.47 -20.36
C VAL A 117 -9.20 -11.85 -21.13
N GLY A 118 -10.43 -12.11 -20.63
CA GLY A 118 -11.71 -11.63 -21.20
C GLY A 118 -12.26 -12.60 -22.26
N THR A 119 -13.53 -12.97 -22.35
CA THR A 119 -14.81 -12.36 -21.96
C THR A 119 -15.83 -13.47 -21.67
N LYS A 120 -16.00 -13.86 -20.40
CA LYS A 120 -17.23 -14.54 -19.96
C LYS A 120 -17.52 -13.98 -18.58
N GLU A 121 -18.76 -13.54 -18.37
CA GLU A 121 -19.25 -13.16 -17.05
C GLU A 121 -18.78 -14.21 -16.04
N LEU A 122 -17.83 -13.81 -15.21
CA LEU A 122 -17.29 -14.69 -14.17
C LEU A 122 -18.42 -14.86 -13.16
N LYS A 123 -19.18 -15.95 -13.30
CA LYS A 123 -20.00 -16.50 -12.21
C LYS A 123 -19.11 -16.43 -10.96
N LYS A 124 -19.54 -15.63 -9.98
CA LYS A 124 -18.77 -15.24 -8.79
C LYS A 124 -17.89 -16.42 -8.35
N PRO A 125 -16.54 -16.29 -8.36
CA PRO A 125 -15.70 -17.39 -7.94
C PRO A 125 -16.04 -17.70 -6.48
N LEU A 126 -16.47 -18.93 -6.20
CA LEU A 126 -16.63 -19.40 -4.84
C LEU A 126 -15.32 -19.15 -4.07
N LEU A 127 -15.49 -18.76 -2.81
CA LEU A 127 -14.56 -18.10 -1.88
C LEU A 127 -13.27 -18.88 -1.53
N ASP A 128 -12.50 -19.31 -2.53
CA ASP A 128 -11.19 -19.91 -2.27
C ASP A 128 -10.25 -19.69 -3.47
N LYS A 129 -9.35 -18.70 -3.31
CA LYS A 129 -8.47 -18.19 -4.38
C LYS A 129 -7.56 -19.28 -4.95
N GLU A 130 -7.16 -20.27 -4.15
CA GLU A 130 -6.28 -21.35 -4.59
C GLU A 130 -7.00 -22.44 -5.39
N SER A 131 -8.20 -22.85 -4.96
CA SER A 131 -9.01 -23.82 -5.70
C SER A 131 -9.53 -23.21 -7.01
N SER A 132 -9.75 -21.90 -7.06
CA SER A 132 -10.14 -21.21 -8.30
C SER A 132 -9.11 -21.30 -9.42
N ALA A 133 -7.81 -21.38 -9.13
CA ALA A 133 -6.76 -21.42 -10.15
C ALA A 133 -6.74 -22.75 -10.92
N ILE A 134 -6.92 -23.87 -10.20
CA ILE A 134 -6.91 -25.21 -10.82
C ILE A 134 -8.24 -25.49 -11.52
N VAL A 135 -9.36 -25.07 -10.92
CA VAL A 135 -10.69 -25.19 -11.53
C VAL A 135 -10.78 -24.35 -12.81
N LYS A 136 -10.22 -23.14 -12.83
CA LYS A 136 -10.15 -22.30 -14.05
C LYS A 136 -9.29 -22.92 -15.16
N ARG A 137 -8.25 -23.68 -14.81
CA ARG A 137 -7.33 -24.30 -15.78
C ARG A 137 -7.86 -25.61 -16.36
N THR A 138 -8.56 -26.40 -15.56
CA THR A 138 -8.94 -27.79 -15.92
C THR A 138 -10.44 -27.99 -16.10
N GLY A 139 -11.27 -27.02 -15.70
CA GLY A 139 -12.73 -27.13 -15.73
C GLY A 139 -13.31 -28.13 -14.70
N GLN A 140 -12.45 -28.82 -13.95
CA GLN A 140 -12.83 -29.84 -12.98
C GLN A 140 -12.74 -29.29 -11.54
N PRO A 141 -13.73 -29.56 -10.67
CA PRO A 141 -13.62 -29.25 -9.25
C PRO A 141 -12.42 -29.99 -8.67
N LEU A 142 -11.59 -29.28 -7.91
CA LEU A 142 -10.42 -29.87 -7.28
C LEU A 142 -10.86 -30.94 -6.28
N LYS A 143 -10.71 -32.22 -6.63
CA LYS A 143 -10.98 -33.36 -5.74
C LYS A 143 -9.92 -33.43 -4.63
N ARG A 144 -10.00 -32.53 -3.64
CA ARG A 144 -9.21 -32.63 -2.41
C ARG A 144 -9.91 -33.63 -1.48
N ALA A 145 -9.15 -34.55 -0.91
CA ALA A 145 -9.65 -35.34 0.20
C ALA A 145 -10.10 -34.38 1.33
N PRO A 146 -11.24 -34.63 1.99
CA PRO A 146 -11.66 -33.83 3.12
C PRO A 146 -10.57 -33.84 4.20
N ALA A 147 -10.40 -32.71 4.89
CA ALA A 147 -9.40 -32.60 5.93
C ALA A 147 -9.67 -33.62 7.05
N ARG A 148 -8.61 -34.24 7.61
CA ARG A 148 -8.74 -35.36 8.57
C ARG A 148 -9.54 -35.01 9.82
N ASP A 149 -9.54 -33.73 10.22
CA ASP A 149 -10.34 -33.19 11.34
C ASP A 149 -11.84 -33.12 11.06
N THR A 150 -12.23 -33.22 9.78
CA THR A 150 -13.63 -33.20 9.32
C THR A 150 -14.17 -34.59 8.99
N MET A 151 -13.29 -35.53 8.71
CA MET A 151 -13.67 -36.92 8.42
C MET A 151 -14.27 -37.56 9.69
N GLY A 152 -15.54 -37.96 9.62
CA GLY A 152 -16.26 -38.58 10.73
C GLY A 152 -17.12 -37.64 11.57
N VAL A 153 -17.10 -36.32 11.31
CA VAL A 153 -17.97 -35.36 12.00
C VAL A 153 -19.09 -34.89 11.07
N LYS A 154 -20.32 -35.37 11.30
CA LYS A 154 -21.47 -35.12 10.42
C LYS A 154 -21.89 -33.66 10.33
N ASN A 155 -21.96 -32.96 11.47
CA ASN A 155 -22.56 -31.64 11.58
C ASN A 155 -21.53 -30.56 11.92
N VAL A 156 -21.72 -29.35 11.38
CA VAL A 156 -20.88 -28.17 11.68
C VAL A 156 -20.91 -27.83 13.18
N ALA A 157 -22.06 -27.98 13.84
CA ALA A 157 -22.18 -27.78 15.28
C ALA A 157 -21.30 -28.75 16.09
N MET A 158 -21.26 -30.03 15.69
CA MET A 158 -20.39 -31.03 16.32
C MET A 158 -18.91 -30.71 16.08
N LYS A 159 -18.55 -30.21 14.90
CA LYS A 159 -17.18 -29.77 14.60
C LYS A 159 -16.74 -28.65 15.53
N LYS A 160 -17.58 -27.63 15.71
CA LYS A 160 -17.31 -26.52 16.64
C LYS A 160 -17.18 -27.01 18.08
N LYS A 161 -18.05 -27.93 18.51
CA LYS A 161 -17.97 -28.54 19.85
C LYS A 161 -16.67 -29.32 20.05
N ALA A 162 -16.26 -30.13 19.08
CA ALA A 162 -15.00 -30.88 19.13
C ALA A 162 -13.78 -29.95 19.23
N GLN A 163 -13.75 -28.87 18.43
CA GLN A 163 -12.70 -27.86 18.50
C GLN A 163 -12.64 -27.15 19.86
N LEU A 164 -13.80 -26.83 20.45
CA LEU A 164 -13.87 -26.22 21.78
C LEU A 164 -13.32 -27.17 22.86
N MET A 165 -13.71 -28.45 22.82
CA MET A 165 -13.21 -29.47 23.74
C MET A 165 -11.69 -29.63 23.63
N ALA A 166 -11.16 -29.72 22.41
CA ALA A 166 -9.72 -29.82 22.16
C ALA A 166 -8.95 -28.61 22.73
N LYS A 167 -9.43 -27.37 22.46
CA LYS A 167 -8.81 -26.15 23.01
C LYS A 167 -8.80 -26.15 24.54
N ARG A 168 -9.90 -26.59 25.16
CA ARG A 168 -10.01 -26.67 26.62
C ARG A 168 -9.01 -27.67 27.20
N ASP A 169 -8.86 -28.83 26.58
CA ASP A 169 -7.98 -29.88 27.08
C ASP A 169 -6.49 -29.51 26.90
N ILE A 170 -6.14 -28.88 25.77
CA ILE A 170 -4.81 -28.31 25.53
C ILE A 170 -4.50 -27.23 26.58
N ALA A 171 -5.44 -26.31 26.85
CA ALA A 171 -5.23 -25.25 27.83
C ALA A 171 -4.93 -25.83 29.23
N LYS A 172 -5.65 -26.87 29.63
CA LYS A 172 -5.49 -27.51 30.96
C LYS A 172 -4.18 -28.28 31.11
N LYS A 173 -3.71 -28.96 30.07
CA LYS A 173 -2.54 -29.84 30.14
C LYS A 173 -1.24 -29.17 29.69
N VAL A 174 -1.30 -28.44 28.58
CA VAL A 174 -0.12 -27.86 27.91
C VAL A 174 0.08 -26.43 28.37
N THR A 175 -0.90 -25.56 28.14
CA THR A 175 -0.75 -24.11 28.40
C THR A 175 -0.54 -23.81 29.88
N ARG A 176 -1.27 -24.48 30.78
CA ARG A 176 -1.11 -24.31 32.23
C ARG A 176 0.31 -24.61 32.73
N LEU A 177 0.99 -25.59 32.12
CA LEU A 177 2.34 -26.00 32.49
C LEU A 177 3.43 -25.29 31.65
N GLY A 178 3.05 -24.44 30.70
CA GLY A 178 3.98 -23.76 29.80
C GLY A 178 4.70 -24.69 28.82
N LEU A 179 4.10 -25.85 28.50
CA LEU A 179 4.70 -26.83 27.59
C LEU A 179 4.64 -26.32 26.13
N LYS A 180 5.62 -26.71 25.31
CA LYS A 180 5.68 -26.32 23.89
C LYS A 180 4.58 -26.97 23.04
N GLY A 181 4.04 -28.09 23.51
CA GLY A 181 2.99 -28.86 22.85
C GLY A 181 2.72 -30.15 23.61
N GLU A 182 1.83 -30.99 23.07
CA GLU A 182 1.49 -32.28 23.70
C GLU A 182 2.66 -33.28 23.73
N ALA A 183 3.62 -33.13 22.80
CA ALA A 183 4.80 -33.98 22.71
C ALA A 183 5.90 -33.60 23.71
N ASP A 184 5.79 -32.43 24.36
CA ASP A 184 6.80 -31.93 25.30
C ASP A 184 6.65 -32.62 26.65
N ARG A 185 7.40 -33.71 26.82
CA ARG A 185 7.44 -34.57 28.02
C ARG A 185 8.81 -34.54 28.70
N PHE A 186 9.56 -33.44 28.55
CA PHE A 186 10.89 -33.32 29.14
C PHE A 186 10.82 -33.25 30.67
N ILE A 187 11.60 -34.10 31.34
CA ILE A 187 11.72 -34.13 32.79
C ILE A 187 13.08 -33.54 33.16
N GLY A 188 13.08 -32.28 33.62
CA GLY A 188 14.29 -31.62 34.09
C GLY A 188 14.70 -32.07 35.49
N THR A 189 16.00 -32.23 35.73
CA THR A 189 16.55 -32.51 37.05
C THR A 189 16.58 -31.23 37.90
N LYS A 190 15.66 -31.10 38.86
CA LYS A 190 15.56 -29.89 39.71
C LYS A 190 16.77 -29.69 40.62
N MET A 191 17.34 -30.77 41.15
CA MET A 191 18.48 -30.74 42.06
C MET A 191 19.63 -31.59 41.51
N PRO A 192 20.41 -31.08 40.55
CA PRO A 192 21.54 -31.82 40.00
C PRO A 192 22.63 -32.02 41.04
N LYS A 193 23.15 -33.25 41.14
CA LYS A 193 24.12 -33.65 42.17
C LYS A 193 25.35 -32.73 42.25
N HIS A 194 25.90 -32.31 41.10
CA HIS A 194 27.10 -31.47 41.06
C HIS A 194 26.91 -30.05 41.64
N LEU A 195 25.66 -29.61 41.87
CA LEU A 195 25.38 -28.33 42.55
C LEU A 195 25.11 -28.51 44.05
N TYR A 196 24.54 -29.63 44.46
CA TYR A 196 24.02 -29.85 45.81
C TYR A 196 24.82 -30.88 46.63
N SER A 197 25.87 -31.47 46.06
CA SER A 197 26.70 -32.47 46.71
C SER A 197 28.17 -32.03 46.71
N GLY A 198 28.86 -32.22 47.84
CA GLY A 198 30.26 -31.84 48.02
C GLY A 198 30.44 -30.48 48.68
N LYS A 199 31.66 -30.23 49.19
CA LYS A 199 32.09 -28.93 49.74
C LYS A 199 33.37 -28.50 49.01
N ARG A 200 33.55 -27.19 48.79
CA ARG A 200 34.77 -26.66 48.18
C ARG A 200 35.91 -26.69 49.19
N GLY A 201 36.97 -27.43 48.88
CA GLY A 201 38.23 -27.42 49.62
C GLY A 201 39.22 -26.40 49.09
N THR A 202 40.42 -26.36 49.68
CA THR A 202 41.57 -25.61 49.17
C THR A 202 42.19 -26.33 47.98
N GLY A 203 42.26 -25.69 46.80
CA GLY A 203 42.84 -26.26 45.58
C GLY A 203 41.96 -26.08 44.35
N LYS A 204 41.94 -27.10 43.47
CA LYS A 204 41.13 -27.09 42.24
C LYS A 204 39.63 -27.10 42.56
N THR A 205 38.87 -26.31 41.83
CA THR A 205 37.41 -26.17 41.94
C THR A 205 36.73 -26.72 40.68
N ASP A 206 35.50 -27.25 40.83
CA ASP A 206 34.75 -27.89 39.75
C ASP A 206 34.18 -26.91 38.71
N ARG A 207 34.06 -25.63 39.10
CA ARG A 207 33.59 -24.54 38.23
C ARG A 207 34.51 -23.33 38.36
N ARG A 208 34.61 -22.58 37.26
CA ARG A 208 35.40 -21.35 37.13
C ARG A 208 34.81 -20.22 37.96
#